data_AF-A0A8D3DV41-F1
#
_entry.id   AF-A0A8D3DV41-F1
#
_cell.length_a   1.000
_cell.length_b   1.000
_cell.length_c   1.000
_cell.angle_alpha   90.00
_cell.angle_beta   90.00
_cell.angle_gamma   90.00
#
_symmetry.space_group_name_H-M   'P 1'
#
loop_
_entity.id
_entity.type
_entity.pdbx_description
1 polymer ?
#
loop_
_entity_poly.entity_id
_entity_poly.type
_entity_poly.pdbx_seq_one_letter_code
_entity_poly.pdbx_strand_id
1 'polypeptide(L)'
;MMQDSPDMEAEYDPSQSDLSMLSLDVQRPPSSPSYKDSVRTLSVAELNERLEETETNIRRFSEELVQQLALRDELDFEKEVKNSFISALIDVQNRQKEHRELLKKKKKLKGGAGTSQGHADRTLGAYLTTVIPYEKKGHPPSLEDLQILTKILLAMRDDSDKVPSLLTDYILKGELFSFSSVY
;
A
#
# COMPACT_ATOMS: atom_id res chain seq x y z
N MET A 1 20.46 42.15 -17.99
CA MET A 1 21.00 41.00 -18.73
C MET A 1 20.98 39.79 -17.81
N MET A 2 20.48 38.66 -18.31
CA MET A 2 20.50 37.26 -17.77
C MET A 2 19.71 37.07 -16.46
N GLN A 3 18.47 36.57 -16.43
CA GLN A 3 17.97 35.22 -16.74
C GLN A 3 18.86 34.10 -16.19
N ASP A 4 18.32 33.34 -15.22
CA ASP A 4 18.27 31.87 -15.24
C ASP A 4 17.36 31.37 -14.10
N SER A 5 16.28 30.67 -14.47
CA SER A 5 15.40 29.89 -13.59
C SER A 5 15.85 28.44 -13.61
N PRO A 6 15.83 27.69 -12.49
CA PRO A 6 15.92 26.23 -12.56
C PRO A 6 14.53 25.62 -12.76
N ASP A 7 14.44 24.84 -13.83
CA ASP A 7 13.38 23.93 -14.22
C ASP A 7 12.73 23.22 -13.02
N MET A 8 11.40 23.33 -12.89
CA MET A 8 10.62 22.31 -12.23
C MET A 8 10.68 21.09 -13.14
N GLU A 9 11.34 20.02 -12.70
CA GLU A 9 11.09 18.69 -13.25
C GLU A 9 9.60 18.37 -13.07
N ALA A 10 8.82 18.66 -14.11
CA ALA A 10 7.56 17.98 -14.32
C ALA A 10 7.94 16.51 -14.53
N GLU A 11 7.76 15.69 -13.50
CA GLU A 11 7.62 14.25 -13.66
C GLU A 11 6.76 14.01 -14.89
N TYR A 12 7.39 13.51 -15.94
CA TYR A 12 6.71 13.05 -17.13
C TYR A 12 5.98 11.78 -16.71
N ASP A 13 4.76 11.95 -16.19
CA ASP A 13 3.82 10.87 -15.94
C ASP A 13 3.33 10.39 -17.31
N PRO A 14 3.78 9.21 -17.80
CA PRO A 14 3.42 8.73 -19.13
C PRO A 14 1.90 8.50 -19.24
N SER A 15 1.20 8.34 -18.11
CA SER A 15 -0.22 8.03 -18.06
C SER A 15 -1.14 9.20 -18.41
N GLN A 16 -0.67 10.46 -18.34
CA GLN A 16 -1.48 11.63 -18.72
C GLN A 16 -1.65 11.76 -20.25
N SER A 17 -0.64 11.30 -21.01
CA SER A 17 -0.58 11.43 -22.47
C SER A 17 -1.56 10.47 -23.16
N ASP A 18 -1.67 9.25 -22.65
CA ASP A 18 -2.44 8.17 -23.28
C ASP A 18 -3.94 8.30 -23.02
N LEU A 19 -4.36 8.91 -21.90
CA LEU A 19 -5.77 9.16 -21.61
C LEU A 19 -6.39 10.22 -22.53
N SER A 20 -5.60 11.15 -23.06
CA SER A 20 -6.09 12.16 -24.01
C SER A 20 -6.46 11.55 -25.37
N MET A 21 -5.86 10.43 -25.76
CA MET A 21 -6.24 9.67 -26.95
C MET A 21 -7.61 8.97 -26.80
N LEU A 22 -8.00 8.60 -25.58
CA LEU A 22 -9.31 7.98 -25.30
C LEU A 22 -10.48 8.97 -25.39
N SER A 23 -10.22 10.27 -25.22
CA SER A 23 -11.26 11.29 -25.13
C SER A 23 -11.83 11.71 -26.50
N LEU A 24 -11.05 11.56 -27.58
CA LEU A 24 -11.44 11.98 -28.93
C LEU A 24 -12.55 11.10 -29.53
N ASP A 25 -12.52 9.79 -29.30
CA ASP A 25 -13.53 8.87 -29.85
C ASP A 25 -14.77 8.71 -28.95
N VAL A 26 -14.64 8.97 -27.64
CA VAL A 26 -15.76 8.96 -26.69
C VAL A 26 -16.64 10.22 -26.81
N GLN A 27 -16.14 11.31 -27.39
CA GLN A 27 -16.86 12.59 -27.50
C GLN A 27 -17.80 12.73 -28.70
N ARG A 28 -17.89 11.74 -29.60
CA ARG A 28 -18.89 11.77 -30.69
C ARG A 28 -20.05 10.85 -30.35
N PRO A 29 -21.09 11.32 -29.62
CA PRO A 29 -22.24 10.47 -29.33
C PRO A 29 -22.85 9.98 -30.66
N PRO A 30 -23.24 8.70 -30.77
CA PRO A 30 -23.90 8.13 -31.96
C PRO A 30 -25.30 8.73 -32.24
N SER A 31 -25.63 9.85 -31.59
CA SER A 31 -26.91 10.53 -31.61
C SER A 31 -26.87 11.91 -32.30
N SER A 32 -25.83 12.24 -33.05
CA SER A 32 -25.92 13.39 -33.96
C SER A 32 -26.74 13.01 -35.21
N PRO A 33 -27.73 13.82 -35.63
CA PRO A 33 -28.51 13.56 -36.86
C PRO A 33 -27.60 13.38 -38.08
N SER A 34 -26.53 14.17 -38.15
CA SER A 34 -25.50 14.12 -39.19
C SER A 34 -24.74 12.78 -39.24
N TYR A 35 -24.48 12.11 -38.11
CA TYR A 35 -23.88 10.77 -38.10
C TYR A 35 -24.82 9.74 -38.73
N LYS A 36 -26.10 9.75 -38.35
CA LYS A 36 -27.10 8.82 -38.88
C LYS A 36 -27.29 8.98 -40.39
N ASP A 37 -27.33 10.22 -40.89
CA ASP A 37 -27.43 10.48 -42.33
C ASP A 37 -26.17 10.03 -43.07
N SER A 38 -24.98 10.25 -42.49
CA SER A 38 -23.71 9.80 -43.06
C SER A 38 -23.60 8.27 -43.14
N VAL A 39 -24.11 7.55 -42.14
CA VAL A 39 -24.16 6.07 -42.14
C VAL A 39 -25.11 5.55 -43.23
N ARG A 40 -26.24 6.24 -43.46
CA ARG A 40 -27.22 5.84 -44.49
C ARG A 40 -26.70 5.98 -45.93
N THR A 41 -25.70 6.82 -46.14
CA THR A 41 -25.10 7.04 -47.47
C THR A 41 -23.93 6.12 -47.78
N LEU A 42 -23.42 5.36 -46.81
CA LEU A 42 -22.30 4.44 -47.01
C LEU A 42 -22.72 3.17 -47.76
N SER A 43 -21.77 2.62 -48.51
CA SER A 43 -21.90 1.28 -49.08
C SER A 43 -21.81 0.19 -48.00
N VAL A 44 -22.29 -1.00 -48.35
CA VAL A 44 -22.23 -2.18 -47.46
C VAL A 44 -20.78 -2.53 -47.08
N ALA A 45 -19.82 -2.34 -47.99
CA ALA A 45 -18.41 -2.59 -47.72
C ALA A 45 -17.85 -1.62 -46.67
N GLU A 46 -18.11 -0.31 -46.83
CA GLU A 46 -17.68 0.72 -45.88
C GLU A 46 -18.36 0.57 -44.50
N LEU A 47 -19.61 0.12 -44.48
CA LEU A 47 -20.32 -0.19 -43.24
C LEU A 47 -19.69 -1.36 -42.49
N ASN A 48 -19.30 -2.41 -43.20
CA ASN A 48 -18.62 -3.57 -42.59
C ASN A 48 -17.23 -3.19 -42.08
N GLU A 49 -16.47 -2.38 -42.82
CA GLU A 49 -15.16 -1.88 -42.35
C GLU A 49 -15.31 -1.06 -41.06
N ARG A 50 -16.28 -0.13 -41.02
CA ARG A 50 -16.56 0.64 -39.80
C ARG A 50 -17.06 -0.23 -38.64
N LEU A 51 -17.82 -1.28 -38.93
CA LEU A 51 -18.25 -2.25 -37.93
C LEU A 51 -17.05 -3.00 -37.35
N GLU A 52 -16.17 -3.54 -38.20
CA GLU A 52 -14.96 -4.24 -37.79
C GLU A 52 -14.01 -3.33 -37.01
N GLU A 53 -13.85 -2.07 -37.42
CA GLU A 53 -13.08 -1.07 -36.69
C GLU A 53 -13.69 -0.83 -35.29
N THR A 54 -15.00 -0.64 -35.22
CA THR A 54 -15.71 -0.43 -33.94
C THR A 54 -15.57 -1.67 -33.04
N GLU A 55 -15.74 -2.87 -33.57
CA GLU A 55 -15.58 -4.11 -32.81
C GLU A 55 -14.14 -4.32 -32.33
N THR A 56 -13.15 -3.98 -33.16
CA THR A 56 -11.72 -4.03 -32.81
C THR A 56 -11.41 -3.03 -31.71
N ASN A 57 -11.93 -1.82 -31.82
CA ASN A 57 -11.80 -0.78 -30.79
C ASN A 57 -12.46 -1.20 -29.48
N ILE A 58 -13.68 -1.75 -29.52
CA ILE A 58 -14.37 -2.28 -28.34
C ILE A 58 -13.50 -3.33 -27.64
N ARG A 59 -12.93 -4.29 -28.39
CA ARG A 59 -12.05 -5.32 -27.82
C ARG A 59 -10.81 -4.71 -27.19
N ARG A 60 -10.12 -3.81 -27.90
CA ARG A 60 -8.91 -3.13 -27.41
C ARG A 60 -9.17 -2.36 -26.11
N PHE A 61 -10.23 -1.55 -26.08
CA PHE A 61 -10.59 -0.77 -24.90
C PHE A 61 -11.06 -1.65 -23.74
N SER A 62 -11.77 -2.75 -24.03
CA SER A 62 -12.19 -3.68 -22.99
C SER A 62 -10.99 -4.36 -22.32
N GLU A 63 -9.97 -4.71 -23.10
CA GLU A 63 -8.72 -5.29 -22.59
C GLU A 63 -7.95 -4.27 -21.74
N GLU A 64 -7.80 -3.04 -22.25
CA GLU A 64 -7.15 -1.94 -21.52
C GLU A 64 -7.87 -1.66 -20.19
N LEU A 65 -9.20 -1.63 -20.19
CA LEU A 65 -10.00 -1.46 -18.97
C LEU A 65 -9.74 -2.58 -17.96
N VAL A 66 -9.69 -3.84 -18.40
CA VAL A 66 -9.39 -4.98 -17.50
C VAL A 66 -8.00 -4.84 -16.90
N GLN A 67 -6.99 -4.45 -17.68
CA GLN A 67 -5.63 -4.23 -17.19
C GLN A 67 -5.57 -3.09 -16.16
N GLN A 68 -6.25 -1.97 -16.42
CA GLN A 68 -6.31 -0.84 -15.49
C GLN A 68 -7.04 -1.20 -14.19
N LEU A 69 -8.10 -2.01 -14.26
CA LEU A 69 -8.80 -2.49 -13.06
C LEU A 69 -7.90 -3.41 -12.23
N ALA A 70 -7.19 -4.34 -12.85
CA ALA A 70 -6.24 -5.21 -12.16
C ALA A 70 -5.11 -4.41 -11.49
N LEU A 71 -4.55 -3.41 -12.20
CA LEU A 71 -3.52 -2.53 -11.64
C LEU A 71 -4.04 -1.72 -10.46
N ARG A 72 -5.26 -1.19 -10.55
CA ARG A 72 -5.90 -0.46 -9.46
C ARG A 72 -6.05 -1.36 -8.22
N ASP A 73 -6.52 -2.59 -8.41
CA ASP A 73 -6.73 -3.53 -7.30
C ASP A 73 -5.40 -3.91 -6.63
N GLU A 74 -4.31 -4.06 -7.39
CA GLU A 74 -2.96 -4.27 -6.84
C GLU A 74 -2.49 -3.06 -6.00
N LEU A 75 -2.65 -1.84 -6.52
CA LEU A 75 -2.29 -0.62 -5.80
C LEU A 75 -3.14 -0.41 -4.54
N ASP A 76 -4.43 -0.73 -4.59
CA ASP A 76 -5.33 -0.66 -3.45
C ASP A 76 -4.90 -1.67 -2.37
N PHE A 77 -4.52 -2.88 -2.76
CA PHE A 77 -3.95 -3.88 -1.85
C PHE A 77 -2.64 -3.40 -1.21
N GLU A 78 -1.70 -2.86 -1.99
CA GLU A 78 -0.46 -2.30 -1.45
C GLU A 78 -0.72 -1.20 -0.42
N LYS A 79 -1.65 -0.29 -0.75
CA LYS A 79 -2.04 0.81 0.12
C LYS A 79 -2.70 0.30 1.40
N GLU A 80 -3.55 -0.72 1.31
CA GLU A 80 -4.18 -1.33 2.47
C GLU A 80 -3.14 -1.96 3.41
N VAL A 81 -2.17 -2.71 2.87
CA VAL A 81 -1.08 -3.30 3.67
C VAL A 81 -0.24 -2.21 4.34
N LYS A 82 0.18 -1.18 3.60
CA LYS A 82 0.97 -0.05 4.14
C LYS A 82 0.20 0.69 5.23
N ASN A 83 -1.08 0.98 5.03
CA ASN A 83 -1.92 1.66 6.01
C ASN A 83 -2.14 0.80 7.26
N SER A 84 -2.39 -0.50 7.11
CA SER A 84 -2.53 -1.44 8.21
C SER A 84 -1.26 -1.48 9.07
N PHE A 85 -0.09 -1.53 8.44
CA PHE A 85 1.20 -1.44 9.13
C PHE A 85 1.35 -0.12 9.90
N ILE A 86 1.10 1.02 9.26
CA ILE A 86 1.21 2.34 9.90
C ILE A 86 0.28 2.42 11.13
N SER A 87 -0.97 2.00 11.00
CA SER A 87 -1.93 1.99 12.11
C SER A 87 -1.47 1.09 13.26
N ALA A 88 -1.05 -0.14 12.97
CA ALA A 88 -0.55 -1.06 14.00
C ALA A 88 0.71 -0.52 14.71
N LEU A 89 1.61 0.12 13.97
CA LEU A 89 2.82 0.73 14.53
C LEU A 89 2.48 1.88 15.46
N ILE A 90 1.59 2.78 15.05
CA ILE A 90 1.11 3.91 15.86
C ILE A 90 0.45 3.39 17.15
N ASP A 91 -0.39 2.36 17.06
CA ASP A 91 -1.05 1.76 18.22
C ASP A 91 -0.04 1.21 19.24
N VAL A 92 0.97 0.45 18.79
CA VAL A 92 2.02 -0.09 19.65
C VAL A 92 2.81 1.04 20.32
N GLN A 93 3.18 2.07 19.56
CA GLN A 93 3.89 3.24 20.08
C GLN A 93 3.06 3.99 21.13
N ASN A 94 1.76 4.16 20.90
CA ASN A 94 0.85 4.79 21.86
C ASN A 94 0.76 3.96 23.15
N ARG A 95 0.58 2.64 23.05
CA ARG A 95 0.59 1.75 24.22
C ARG A 95 1.91 1.79 24.98
N GLN A 96 3.05 1.79 24.28
CA GLN A 96 4.37 1.92 24.90
C GLN A 96 4.51 3.24 25.66
N LYS A 97 3.99 4.34 25.12
CA LYS A 97 3.98 5.66 25.78
C LYS A 97 3.12 5.63 27.05
N GLU A 98 1.92 5.07 26.98
CA GLU A 98 1.01 4.92 28.14
C GLU A 98 1.64 4.07 29.24
N HIS A 99 2.23 2.92 28.89
CA HIS A 99 2.94 2.04 29.82
C HIS A 99 4.07 2.77 30.54
N ARG A 100 4.87 3.54 29.80
CA ARG A 100 5.95 4.36 30.36
C ARG A 100 5.44 5.42 31.35
N GLU A 101 4.31 6.05 31.07
CA GLU A 101 3.70 7.05 31.97
C GLU A 101 3.11 6.41 33.24
N LEU A 102 2.50 5.23 33.13
CA LEU A 102 2.01 4.46 34.29
C LEU A 102 3.15 4.08 35.24
N LEU A 103 4.29 3.62 34.70
CA LEU A 103 5.48 3.31 35.50
C LEU A 103 6.03 4.53 36.24
N LYS A 104 6.06 5.71 35.61
CA LYS A 104 6.49 6.97 36.26
C LYS A 104 5.55 7.40 37.38
N LYS A 105 4.23 7.32 37.16
CA LYS A 105 3.21 7.63 38.18
C LYS A 105 3.36 6.71 39.39
N LYS A 106 3.57 5.42 39.17
CA LYS A 106 3.74 4.46 40.27
C LYS A 106 5.03 4.67 41.05
N LYS A 107 6.13 5.05 40.39
CA LYS A 107 7.39 5.40 41.07
C LYS A 107 7.26 6.62 41.99
N LYS A 108 6.46 7.63 41.59
CA LYS A 108 6.17 8.81 42.44
C LYS A 108 5.34 8.46 43.67
N LEU A 109 4.43 7.48 43.56
CA LEU A 109 3.57 7.04 44.67
C LEU A 109 4.28 6.08 45.65
N LYS A 110 5.31 5.34 45.20
CA LYS A 110 6.04 4.38 46.04
C LYS A 110 7.16 5.01 46.91
N GLY A 111 7.31 6.33 46.92
CA GLY A 111 8.31 7.06 47.71
C GLY A 111 8.12 7.05 49.24
N GLY A 112 7.18 6.28 49.79
CA GLY A 112 6.86 6.30 51.23
C GLY A 112 6.51 4.97 51.90
N ALA A 113 6.46 3.82 51.22
CA ALA A 113 6.15 2.56 51.89
C ALA A 113 6.84 1.37 51.22
N GLY A 114 7.76 0.75 51.95
CA GLY A 114 8.35 -0.54 51.60
C GLY A 114 7.31 -1.63 51.76
N THR A 115 6.82 -2.19 50.65
CA THR A 115 6.26 -3.54 50.61
C THR A 115 6.55 -4.20 49.26
N SER A 116 6.76 -5.50 49.37
CA SER A 116 7.01 -6.54 48.39
C SER A 116 5.86 -6.69 47.40
N GLN A 117 6.10 -6.33 46.14
CA GLN A 117 5.20 -6.66 45.03
C GLN A 117 6.04 -6.68 43.75
N GLY A 118 6.77 -7.78 43.57
CA GLY A 118 7.82 -7.91 42.55
C GLY A 118 7.46 -8.78 41.35
N HIS A 119 6.30 -9.46 41.33
CA HIS A 119 6.07 -10.52 40.34
C HIS A 119 4.88 -10.30 39.40
N ALA A 120 3.73 -9.81 39.90
CA ALA A 120 2.54 -9.60 39.05
C ALA A 120 2.62 -8.36 38.14
N ASP A 121 3.54 -7.45 38.45
CA ASP A 121 3.70 -6.18 37.74
C ASP A 121 4.65 -6.27 36.54
N ARG A 122 5.43 -7.36 36.46
CA ARG A 122 6.33 -7.65 35.33
C ARG A 122 5.60 -8.28 34.14
N THR A 123 4.36 -8.71 34.35
CA THR A 123 3.55 -9.47 33.39
C THR A 123 2.66 -8.60 32.50
N LEU A 124 2.31 -7.37 32.88
CA LEU A 124 1.48 -6.50 32.05
C LEU A 124 2.34 -5.79 30.99
N GLY A 125 2.23 -6.22 29.73
CA GLY A 125 2.99 -5.65 28.62
C GLY A 125 4.41 -6.21 28.51
N ALA A 126 4.62 -7.47 28.90
CA ALA A 126 5.91 -8.14 28.78
C ALA A 126 6.44 -8.10 27.33
N TYR A 127 5.52 -8.18 26.35
CA TYR A 127 5.87 -8.13 24.94
C TYR A 127 5.88 -6.72 24.38
N LEU A 128 5.22 -5.77 25.02
CA LEU A 128 5.09 -4.40 24.53
C LEU A 128 6.45 -3.66 24.47
N THR A 129 7.40 -4.03 25.33
CA THR A 129 8.76 -3.45 25.33
C THR A 129 9.76 -4.23 24.48
N THR A 130 9.34 -5.30 23.80
CA THR A 130 10.22 -6.05 22.90
C THR A 130 10.53 -5.25 21.65
N VAL A 131 11.71 -5.46 21.08
CA VAL A 131 12.18 -4.77 19.88
C VAL A 131 12.17 -5.77 18.73
N ILE A 132 11.62 -5.35 17.59
CA ILE A 132 11.70 -6.11 16.35
C ILE A 132 13.03 -5.76 15.68
N PRO A 133 13.95 -6.71 15.46
CA PRO A 133 15.15 -6.46 14.68
C PRO A 133 14.77 -6.00 13.27
N TYR A 134 15.47 -5.03 12.71
CA TYR A 134 15.23 -4.59 11.33
C TYR A 134 16.55 -4.24 10.66
N GLU A 135 16.81 -4.83 9.51
CA GLU A 135 17.98 -4.52 8.69
C GLU A 135 17.64 -3.41 7.69
N LYS A 136 18.38 -2.30 7.75
CA LYS A 136 18.19 -1.19 6.81
C LYS A 136 18.91 -1.49 5.49
N LYS A 137 18.28 -2.27 4.61
CA LYS A 137 18.82 -2.70 3.30
C LYS A 137 18.87 -1.60 2.22
N GLY A 138 18.76 -0.32 2.59
CA GLY A 138 18.77 0.80 1.64
C GLY A 138 17.49 0.98 0.80
N HIS A 139 16.66 -0.06 0.68
CA HIS A 139 15.31 0.01 0.11
C HIS A 139 14.24 -0.05 1.21
N PRO A 140 13.01 0.45 0.95
CA PRO A 140 11.88 0.23 1.84
C PRO A 140 11.59 -1.28 2.04
N PRO A 141 10.95 -1.66 3.16
CA PRO A 141 10.50 -3.05 3.36
C PRO A 141 9.58 -3.49 2.22
N SER A 142 9.68 -4.77 1.84
CA SER A 142 8.75 -5.35 0.87
C SER A 142 7.34 -5.45 1.45
N LEU A 143 6.33 -5.66 0.60
CA LEU A 143 4.96 -5.85 1.05
C LEU A 143 4.80 -7.08 1.97
N GLU A 144 5.54 -8.16 1.69
CA GLU A 144 5.59 -9.35 2.54
C GLU A 144 6.19 -9.03 3.92
N ASP A 145 7.29 -8.27 3.95
CA ASP A 145 7.89 -7.81 5.20
C ASP A 145 6.88 -6.98 6.02
N LEU A 146 6.18 -6.04 5.38
CA LEU A 146 5.17 -5.22 6.05
C LEU A 146 4.05 -6.07 6.66
N GLN A 147 3.59 -7.13 5.97
CA GLN A 147 2.58 -8.03 6.52
C GLN A 147 3.09 -8.81 7.74
N ILE A 148 4.33 -9.30 7.71
CA ILE A 148 4.93 -10.02 8.85
C ILE A 148 5.12 -9.06 10.03
N LEU A 149 5.69 -7.88 9.78
CA LEU A 149 5.88 -6.84 10.79
C LEU A 149 4.53 -6.41 11.39
N THR A 150 3.48 -6.25 10.58
CA THR A 150 2.13 -5.94 11.04
C THR A 150 1.60 -7.02 11.98
N LYS A 151 1.77 -8.31 11.65
CA LYS A 151 1.36 -9.42 12.53
C LYS A 151 2.08 -9.38 13.88
N ILE A 152 3.38 -9.09 13.89
CA ILE A 152 4.17 -8.95 15.13
C ILE A 152 3.67 -7.75 15.95
N LEU A 153 3.46 -6.59 15.32
CA LEU A 153 2.96 -5.39 15.99
C LEU A 153 1.59 -5.60 16.63
N LEU A 154 0.66 -6.25 15.92
CA LEU A 154 -0.65 -6.60 16.47
C LEU A 154 -0.53 -7.56 17.66
N ALA A 155 0.33 -8.59 17.56
CA ALA A 155 0.57 -9.52 18.65
C ALA A 155 1.20 -8.81 19.88
N MET A 156 2.12 -7.87 19.68
CA MET A 156 2.71 -7.06 20.74
C MET A 156 1.68 -6.13 21.39
N ARG A 157 0.84 -5.48 20.57
CA ARG A 157 -0.25 -4.61 21.04
C ARG A 157 -1.16 -5.38 21.99
N ASP A 158 -1.50 -6.60 21.63
CA ASP A 158 -2.46 -7.44 22.35
C ASP A 158 -1.79 -8.32 23.45
N ASP A 159 -0.49 -8.11 23.71
CA ASP A 159 0.34 -8.86 24.67
C ASP A 159 0.24 -10.39 24.47
N SER A 160 0.18 -10.82 23.21
CA SER A 160 0.00 -12.22 22.83
C SER A 160 1.26 -13.05 23.04
N ASP A 161 1.07 -14.27 23.55
CA ASP A 161 2.07 -15.34 23.65
C ASP A 161 2.66 -15.80 22.30
N LYS A 162 2.10 -15.35 21.17
CA LYS A 162 2.62 -15.62 19.83
C LYS A 162 3.85 -14.78 19.48
N VAL A 163 4.09 -13.66 20.18
CA VAL A 163 5.20 -12.73 19.87
C VAL A 163 6.55 -13.44 19.76
N PRO A 164 6.98 -14.32 20.70
CA PRO A 164 8.24 -15.05 20.58
C PRO A 164 8.32 -15.93 19.32
N SER A 165 7.23 -16.64 18.99
CA SER A 165 7.19 -17.49 17.80
C SER A 165 7.29 -16.69 16.50
N LEU A 166 6.55 -15.57 16.41
CA LEU A 166 6.56 -14.69 15.24
C LEU A 166 7.92 -14.01 15.05
N LEU A 167 8.56 -13.57 16.14
CA LEU A 167 9.92 -13.02 16.10
C LEU A 167 10.94 -14.09 15.68
N THR A 168 10.84 -15.30 16.22
CA THR A 168 11.73 -16.41 15.85
C THR A 168 11.60 -16.71 14.36
N ASP A 169 10.38 -16.85 13.86
CA ASP A 169 10.12 -17.08 12.45
C ASP A 169 10.65 -15.94 11.57
N TYR A 170 10.43 -14.69 11.98
CA TYR A 170 10.92 -13.52 11.24
C TYR A 170 12.45 -13.46 11.19
N ILE A 171 13.13 -13.74 12.31
CA ILE A 171 14.59 -13.75 12.38
C ILE A 171 15.16 -14.90 11.52
N LEU A 172 14.59 -16.10 11.63
CA LEU A 172 15.11 -17.29 10.93
C LEU A 172 14.78 -17.30 9.43
N LYS A 173 13.59 -16.79 9.04
CA LYS A 173 13.13 -16.82 7.64
C LYS A 173 13.49 -15.54 6.88
N GLY A 174 13.58 -14.39 7.56
CA GLY A 174 13.93 -13.10 6.96
C GLY A 174 15.36 -13.03 6.40
N GLU A 175 16.27 -13.86 6.90
CA GLU A 175 17.63 -13.99 6.33
C GLU A 175 17.66 -14.89 5.08
N LEU A 176 16.83 -15.94 5.00
CA LEU A 176 16.86 -16.90 3.87
C LEU A 176 16.32 -16.32 2.55
N PHE A 177 15.34 -15.41 2.60
CA PHE A 177 14.88 -14.72 1.39
C PHE A 177 15.90 -13.74 0.82
N SER A 178 16.82 -13.22 1.65
CA SER A 178 17.86 -12.30 1.20
C SER A 178 18.99 -13.01 0.42
N PHE A 179 19.24 -14.29 0.71
CA PHE A 179 20.23 -15.09 -0.01
C PHE A 179 19.70 -15.69 -1.32
N SER A 180 18.36 -15.79 -1.47
CA SER A 180 17.72 -16.34 -2.66
C SER A 180 17.70 -15.39 -3.87
N SER A 181 18.01 -14.11 -3.70
CA SER A 181 17.98 -13.12 -4.80
C SER A 181 19.33 -12.94 -5.52
N VAL A 182 20.31 -13.80 -5.24
CA VAL A 182 21.65 -13.75 -5.87
C VAL A 182 21.96 -15.11 -6.50
N TYR A 183 21.13 -15.59 -7.44
CA TYR A 183 21.51 -16.58 -8.47
C TYR A 183 20.61 -16.45 -9.69
#